data_AF-A0AAW2N0L0-F1
#
_entry.id   AF-A0AAW2N0L0-F1
#
_cell.length_a   1.000
_cell.length_b   1.000
_cell.length_c   1.000
_cell.angle_alpha   90.00
_cell.angle_beta   90.00
_cell.angle_gamma   90.00
#
_symmetry.space_group_name_H-M   'P 1'
#
loop_
_entity.id
_entity.type
_entity.pdbx_description
1 polymer ?
#
loop_
_entity_poly.entity_id
_entity_poly.type
_entity_poly.pdbx_seq_one_letter_code
_entity_poly.pdbx_strand_id
1 'polypeptide(L)'
;MAPVELAELRKQLDGLLEVGLVQPSKAPYGSPVLFQRKQDGSMRMCVDYRALNKWATVCQRWMGVGANGDVALTVVEETDDPQWVGHPGINIMVALLAHRYYWPRMEEDVEAYVRTCLVCQLDKVERKKEAGLLQSLPISEVPWQSISMDFILGFPKVNGMASVLVVVDCFSKYGIFIVASHACPAETTVELFFKNIAKCFGVPQDIVSDRDVRFTERFWTALFNMMGTELKFSTANHPQTNGQTERVNALVEDYLRHYVSAS
;
A
#
# COMPACT_ATOMS: atom_id res chain seq x y z
N MET A 1 -18.18 -24.04 -36.04
CA MET A 1 -18.33 -22.69 -36.60
C MET A 1 -18.62 -22.85 -38.09
N ALA A 2 -19.65 -22.17 -38.60
CA ALA A 2 -20.00 -22.25 -40.01
C ALA A 2 -18.91 -21.59 -40.89
N PRO A 3 -18.75 -21.97 -42.17
CA PRO A 3 -17.69 -21.42 -43.03
C PRO A 3 -17.70 -19.88 -43.12
N VAL A 4 -18.89 -19.27 -43.13
CA VAL A 4 -19.08 -17.81 -43.16
C VAL A 4 -18.58 -17.16 -41.87
N GLU A 5 -18.86 -17.76 -40.71
CA GLU A 5 -18.41 -17.26 -39.41
C GLU A 5 -16.89 -17.38 -39.26
N LEU A 6 -16.28 -18.42 -39.83
CA LEU A 6 -14.83 -18.63 -39.78
C LEU A 6 -14.07 -17.63 -40.66
N ALA A 7 -14.63 -17.25 -41.81
CA ALA A 7 -14.08 -16.20 -42.66
C ALA A 7 -14.13 -14.82 -41.95
N GLU A 8 -15.27 -14.51 -41.31
CA GLU A 8 -15.43 -13.27 -40.56
C GLU A 8 -14.53 -13.21 -39.31
N LEU A 9 -14.34 -14.35 -38.63
CA LEU A 9 -13.41 -14.48 -37.51
C LEU A 9 -11.99 -14.14 -37.92
N ARG A 10 -11.49 -14.71 -39.03
CA ARG A 10 -10.14 -14.42 -39.53
C ARG A 10 -9.98 -12.94 -39.85
N LYS A 11 -10.94 -12.37 -40.58
CA LYS A 11 -10.94 -10.94 -40.93
C LYS A 11 -10.85 -10.03 -39.70
N GLN A 12 -11.63 -10.29 -38.66
CA GLN A 12 -11.59 -9.48 -37.43
C GLN A 12 -10.31 -9.70 -36.62
N LEU A 13 -9.78 -10.93 -36.56
CA LEU A 13 -8.51 -11.22 -35.89
C LEU A 13 -7.32 -10.55 -36.59
N ASP A 14 -7.27 -10.60 -37.91
CA ASP A 14 -6.19 -9.99 -38.70
C ASP A 14 -6.16 -8.47 -38.48
N GLY A 15 -7.32 -7.81 -38.46
CA GLY A 15 -7.41 -6.38 -38.13
C GLY A 15 -6.97 -6.05 -36.70
N LEU A 16 -7.29 -6.91 -35.72
CA LEU A 16 -6.83 -6.72 -34.33
C LEU A 16 -5.33 -6.95 -34.18
N LEU A 17 -4.75 -7.87 -34.96
CA LEU A 17 -3.30 -8.12 -35.00
C LEU A 17 -2.56 -6.93 -35.63
N GLU A 18 -3.10 -6.35 -36.70
CA GLU A 18 -2.51 -5.20 -37.40
C GLU A 18 -2.47 -3.94 -36.50
N VAL A 19 -3.52 -3.72 -35.71
CA VAL A 19 -3.58 -2.59 -34.74
C VAL A 19 -2.81 -2.90 -33.45
N GLY A 20 -2.30 -4.12 -33.27
CA GLY A 20 -1.52 -4.53 -32.10
C GLY A 20 -2.35 -4.70 -30.82
N LEU A 21 -3.67 -4.85 -30.92
CA LEU A 21 -4.55 -5.06 -29.76
C LEU A 21 -4.53 -6.50 -29.26
N VAL A 22 -4.13 -7.46 -30.11
CA VAL A 22 -4.00 -8.88 -29.76
C VAL A 22 -2.69 -9.44 -30.29
N GLN A 23 -2.26 -10.57 -29.73
CA GLN A 23 -1.08 -11.32 -30.19
C GLN A 23 -1.37 -12.83 -30.14
N PRO A 24 -0.68 -13.64 -30.95
CA PRO A 24 -0.81 -15.10 -30.90
C PRO A 24 -0.44 -15.64 -29.51
N SER A 25 -1.37 -16.37 -28.88
CA SER A 25 -1.14 -17.01 -27.58
C SER A 25 -0.51 -18.39 -27.75
N LYS A 26 0.41 -18.76 -26.85
CA LYS A 26 0.97 -20.12 -26.71
C LYS A 26 0.26 -20.94 -25.63
N ALA A 27 -0.81 -20.43 -25.03
CA ALA A 27 -1.52 -21.11 -23.96
C ALA A 27 -2.17 -22.41 -24.45
N PRO A 28 -2.19 -23.48 -23.63
CA PRO A 28 -2.87 -24.73 -23.97
C PRO A 28 -4.41 -24.62 -23.94
N TYR A 29 -4.94 -23.45 -23.57
CA TYR A 29 -6.36 -23.17 -23.41
C TYR A 29 -6.81 -22.10 -24.40
N GLY A 30 -7.92 -22.33 -25.09
CA GLY A 30 -8.56 -21.36 -25.97
C GLY A 30 -10.00 -21.12 -25.56
N SER A 31 -10.42 -19.85 -25.54
CA SER A 31 -11.82 -19.48 -25.31
C SER A 31 -12.60 -19.59 -26.62
N PRO A 32 -13.79 -20.23 -26.63
CA PRO A 32 -14.59 -20.30 -27.84
C PRO A 32 -15.06 -18.91 -28.28
N VAL A 33 -15.18 -18.69 -29.58
CA VAL A 33 -15.66 -17.42 -30.14
C VAL A 33 -17.07 -17.60 -30.68
N LEU A 34 -17.94 -16.67 -30.32
CA LEU A 34 -19.35 -16.60 -30.73
C LEU A 34 -19.59 -15.31 -31.51
N PHE A 35 -20.54 -15.31 -32.43
CA PHE A 35 -20.94 -14.12 -33.16
C PHE A 35 -22.35 -13.68 -32.78
N GLN A 36 -22.49 -12.39 -32.46
CA GLN A 36 -23.79 -11.75 -32.31
C GLN A 36 -24.06 -10.84 -33.51
N ARG A 37 -25.20 -10.99 -34.16
CA ARG A 37 -25.62 -10.08 -35.23
C ARG A 37 -26.09 -8.75 -34.64
N LYS A 38 -25.53 -7.65 -35.13
CA LYS A 38 -26.00 -6.29 -34.83
C LYS A 38 -27.26 -5.97 -35.65
N GLN A 39 -27.94 -4.89 -35.28
CA GLN A 39 -29.13 -4.38 -36.00
C GLN A 39 -28.81 -4.00 -37.47
N ASP A 40 -27.58 -3.58 -37.74
CA ASP A 40 -27.07 -3.25 -39.08
C ASP A 40 -26.68 -4.47 -39.93
N GLY A 41 -26.88 -5.69 -39.41
CA GLY A 41 -26.52 -6.95 -40.07
C GLY A 41 -25.04 -7.36 -39.93
N SER A 42 -24.19 -6.51 -39.37
CA SER A 42 -22.78 -6.86 -39.11
C SER A 42 -22.64 -7.85 -37.96
N MET A 43 -21.60 -8.69 -38.00
CA MET A 43 -21.32 -9.66 -36.94
C MET A 43 -20.35 -9.06 -35.93
N ARG A 44 -20.72 -9.06 -34.65
CA ARG A 44 -19.84 -8.73 -33.53
C ARG A 44 -19.20 -10.01 -33.01
N MET A 45 -17.88 -10.10 -33.09
CA MET A 45 -17.11 -11.15 -32.44
C MET A 45 -17.18 -10.99 -30.92
N CYS A 46 -17.66 -12.04 -30.23
CA CYS A 46 -17.74 -12.13 -28.79
C CYS A 46 -16.96 -13.36 -28.33
N VAL A 47 -15.88 -13.16 -27.58
CA VAL A 47 -15.12 -14.26 -26.99
C VAL A 47 -15.88 -14.75 -25.75
N ASP A 48 -16.20 -16.04 -25.70
CA ASP A 48 -16.92 -16.66 -24.59
C ASP A 48 -15.94 -16.97 -23.46
N TYR A 49 -15.76 -15.97 -22.59
CA TYR A 49 -14.98 -16.12 -21.37
C TYR A 49 -15.74 -16.85 -20.27
N ARG A 50 -16.95 -17.42 -20.44
CA ARG A 50 -17.70 -18.00 -19.30
C ARG A 50 -16.94 -19.10 -18.58
N ALA A 51 -16.15 -19.91 -19.28
CA ALA A 51 -15.30 -20.93 -18.64
C ALA A 51 -14.12 -20.30 -17.88
N LEU A 52 -13.47 -19.30 -18.48
CA LEU A 52 -12.40 -18.52 -17.85
C LEU A 52 -12.92 -17.75 -16.63
N ASN A 53 -14.09 -17.12 -16.75
CA ASN A 53 -14.79 -16.44 -15.68
C ASN A 53 -15.21 -17.46 -14.62
N LYS A 54 -15.72 -18.65 -14.95
CA LYS A 54 -15.97 -19.68 -13.92
C LYS A 54 -14.72 -20.03 -13.11
N TRP A 55 -13.54 -20.00 -13.72
CA TRP A 55 -12.26 -20.23 -13.05
C TRP A 55 -11.77 -18.97 -12.28
N ALA A 56 -11.87 -17.79 -12.87
CA ALA A 56 -11.49 -16.51 -12.26
C ALA A 56 -12.47 -16.02 -11.17
N THR A 57 -13.76 -16.39 -11.26
CA THR A 57 -14.83 -16.11 -10.29
C THR A 57 -14.70 -17.01 -9.04
N VAL A 58 -13.82 -18.03 -9.04
CA VAL A 58 -13.40 -18.66 -7.78
C VAL A 58 -12.61 -17.69 -6.90
N CYS A 59 -12.07 -16.59 -7.45
CA CYS A 59 -11.46 -15.50 -6.68
C CYS A 59 -12.39 -14.32 -6.35
N GLN A 60 -13.68 -14.33 -6.73
CA GLN A 60 -14.66 -13.32 -6.30
C GLN A 60 -16.01 -13.93 -5.93
N ARG A 61 -16.00 -14.98 -5.10
CA ARG A 61 -17.21 -15.37 -4.38
C ARG A 61 -17.33 -14.47 -3.16
N TRP A 62 -17.95 -13.31 -3.34
CA TRP A 62 -18.47 -12.53 -2.22
C TRP A 62 -19.38 -13.46 -1.41
N MET A 63 -19.02 -13.72 -0.16
CA MET A 63 -19.95 -14.35 0.76
C MET A 63 -21.02 -13.31 1.05
N GLY A 64 -22.22 -13.54 0.51
CA GLY A 64 -23.40 -12.73 0.83
C GLY A 64 -23.71 -12.93 2.31
N VAL A 65 -23.48 -11.89 3.11
CA VAL A 65 -23.90 -11.89 4.50
C VAL A 65 -25.39 -11.54 4.49
N GLY A 66 -26.23 -12.47 4.95
CA GLY A 66 -27.67 -12.24 5.02
C GLY A 66 -27.97 -11.01 5.89
N ALA A 67 -29.07 -10.30 5.64
CA ALA A 67 -29.45 -9.06 6.32
C ALA A 67 -29.71 -9.18 7.85
N ASN A 68 -29.37 -10.32 8.46
CA ASN A 68 -29.33 -10.47 9.90
C ASN A 68 -28.07 -9.75 10.41
N GLY A 69 -28.26 -8.57 11.01
CA GLY A 69 -27.19 -7.65 11.42
C GLY A 69 -26.09 -8.27 12.29
N ASP A 70 -26.37 -9.37 12.98
CA ASP A 70 -25.41 -10.06 13.85
C ASP A 70 -24.19 -10.58 13.08
N VAL A 71 -24.38 -11.17 11.90
CA VAL A 71 -23.25 -11.75 11.13
C VAL A 71 -22.44 -10.67 10.43
N ALA A 72 -23.09 -9.58 10.00
CA ALA A 72 -22.39 -8.44 9.42
C ALA A 72 -21.49 -7.77 10.46
N LEU A 73 -22.01 -7.58 11.69
CA LEU A 73 -21.25 -7.02 12.80
C LEU A 73 -20.06 -7.90 13.18
N THR A 74 -20.25 -9.23 13.31
CA THR A 74 -19.15 -10.16 13.61
C THR A 74 -18.05 -10.13 12.53
N VAL A 75 -18.42 -10.06 11.25
CA VAL A 75 -17.42 -9.99 10.17
C VAL A 75 -16.64 -8.66 10.21
N VAL A 76 -17.30 -7.56 10.57
CA VAL A 76 -16.64 -6.26 10.77
C VAL A 76 -15.70 -6.30 11.98
N GLU A 77 -16.14 -6.84 13.12
CA GLU A 77 -15.33 -7.04 14.32
C GLU A 77 -14.10 -7.92 14.04
N GLU A 78 -14.29 -9.09 13.42
CA GLU A 78 -13.20 -9.99 13.04
C GLU A 78 -12.24 -9.39 12.02
N THR A 79 -12.64 -8.36 11.28
CA THR A 79 -11.76 -7.65 10.34
C THR A 79 -11.05 -6.47 11.00
N ASP A 80 -11.64 -5.82 12.00
CA ASP A 80 -11.06 -4.67 12.70
C ASP A 80 -10.07 -5.08 13.82
N ASP A 81 -10.46 -6.09 14.61
CA ASP A 81 -9.86 -6.44 15.91
C ASP A 81 -8.57 -7.30 15.86
N PRO A 82 -8.27 -8.11 14.82
CA PRO A 82 -7.03 -8.87 14.83
C PRO A 82 -5.78 -7.97 14.83
N GLN A 83 -4.76 -8.40 15.59
CA GLN A 83 -3.51 -7.64 15.81
C GLN A 83 -2.73 -7.24 14.54
N TRP A 84 -3.05 -7.87 13.41
CA TRP A 84 -2.39 -7.62 12.12
C TRP A 84 -3.15 -6.66 11.20
N VAL A 85 -4.38 -6.23 11.55
CA VAL A 85 -5.21 -5.37 10.68
C VAL A 85 -5.16 -3.89 11.07
N GLY A 86 -4.86 -3.58 12.33
CA GLY A 86 -4.48 -2.24 12.77
C GLY A 86 -5.62 -1.24 12.86
N HIS A 87 -6.84 -1.69 13.14
CA HIS A 87 -8.04 -0.86 13.19
C HIS A 87 -8.13 0.12 12.01
N PRO A 88 -8.39 -0.35 10.77
CA PRO A 88 -8.31 0.49 9.58
C PRO A 88 -9.37 1.61 9.57
N GLY A 89 -9.11 2.69 8.85
CA GLY A 89 -10.15 3.70 8.59
C GLY A 89 -11.31 3.11 7.77
N ILE A 90 -12.48 3.75 7.80
CA ILE A 90 -13.72 3.30 7.14
C ILE A 90 -13.46 2.83 5.70
N ASN A 91 -12.77 3.64 4.89
CA ASN A 91 -12.50 3.33 3.49
C ASN A 91 -11.63 2.07 3.31
N ILE A 92 -10.64 1.87 4.19
CA ILE A 92 -9.77 0.68 4.15
C ILE A 92 -10.56 -0.54 4.62
N MET A 93 -11.35 -0.41 5.68
CA MET A 93 -12.25 -1.47 6.16
C MET A 93 -13.20 -1.94 5.06
N VAL A 94 -13.89 -1.01 4.40
CA VAL A 94 -14.76 -1.31 3.26
C VAL A 94 -13.99 -2.01 2.16
N ALA A 95 -12.79 -1.54 1.78
CA ALA A 95 -11.99 -2.16 0.74
C ALA A 95 -11.51 -3.59 1.10
N LEU A 96 -11.13 -3.83 2.35
CA LEU A 96 -10.73 -5.15 2.85
C LEU A 96 -11.90 -6.12 2.87
N LEU A 97 -13.03 -5.68 3.42
CA LEU A 97 -14.28 -6.46 3.45
C LEU A 97 -14.78 -6.75 2.04
N ALA A 98 -14.68 -5.76 1.15
CA ALA A 98 -15.05 -5.87 -0.25
C ALA A 98 -14.22 -6.91 -1.03
N HIS A 99 -13.10 -7.36 -0.48
CA HIS A 99 -12.37 -8.44 -1.11
C HIS A 99 -13.10 -9.80 -1.00
N ARG A 100 -14.00 -9.97 -0.02
CA ARG A 100 -14.53 -11.29 0.36
C ARG A 100 -16.00 -11.34 0.78
N TYR A 101 -16.61 -10.23 1.20
CA TYR A 101 -17.96 -10.16 1.79
C TYR A 101 -18.77 -9.02 1.21
N TYR A 102 -20.06 -9.23 0.96
CA TYR A 102 -20.99 -8.18 0.52
C TYR A 102 -22.30 -8.23 1.30
N TRP A 103 -22.83 -7.07 1.69
CA TRP A 103 -24.21 -6.92 2.15
C TRP A 103 -24.76 -5.52 1.85
N PRO A 104 -26.10 -5.33 1.78
CA PRO A 104 -26.70 -4.01 1.60
C PRO A 104 -26.33 -3.06 2.74
N ARG A 105 -25.97 -1.81 2.43
CA ARG A 105 -25.55 -0.77 3.40
C ARG A 105 -24.27 -1.07 4.18
N MET A 106 -23.39 -1.94 3.64
CA MET A 106 -22.07 -2.23 4.21
C MET A 106 -21.28 -0.99 4.64
N GLU A 107 -21.18 0.03 3.79
CA GLU A 107 -20.41 1.22 4.11
C GLU A 107 -20.95 1.94 5.35
N GLU A 108 -22.29 1.98 5.49
CA GLU A 108 -22.97 2.62 6.61
C GLU A 108 -22.79 1.82 7.91
N ASP A 109 -22.85 0.49 7.84
CA ASP A 109 -22.62 -0.38 8.99
C ASP A 109 -21.16 -0.34 9.45
N VAL A 110 -20.20 -0.33 8.52
CA VAL A 110 -18.77 -0.17 8.81
C VAL A 110 -18.50 1.21 9.43
N GLU A 111 -19.09 2.27 8.88
CA GLU A 111 -18.99 3.62 9.44
C GLU A 111 -19.58 3.68 10.85
N ALA A 112 -20.74 3.09 11.08
CA ALA A 112 -21.37 3.01 12.39
C ALA A 112 -20.49 2.28 13.40
N TYR A 113 -19.90 1.15 13.00
CA TYR A 113 -18.98 0.38 13.83
C TYR A 113 -17.71 1.17 14.19
N VAL A 114 -17.00 1.69 13.19
CA VAL A 114 -15.74 2.44 13.39
C VAL A 114 -15.95 3.69 14.26
N ARG A 115 -17.14 4.31 14.20
CA ARG A 115 -17.53 5.41 15.10
C ARG A 115 -17.71 4.99 16.56
N THR A 116 -18.07 3.75 16.82
CA THR A 116 -18.22 3.21 18.18
C THR A 116 -16.97 2.52 18.72
N CYS A 117 -16.00 2.18 17.85
CA CYS A 117 -14.75 1.54 18.24
C CYS A 117 -13.88 2.50 19.08
N LEU A 118 -13.73 2.21 20.37
CA LEU A 118 -13.00 3.06 21.32
C LEU A 118 -11.54 3.28 20.90
N VAL A 119 -10.87 2.24 20.38
CA VAL A 119 -9.48 2.32 19.90
C VAL A 119 -9.37 3.28 18.70
N CYS A 120 -10.25 3.13 17.71
CA CYS A 120 -10.33 4.05 16.57
C CYS A 120 -10.58 5.49 17.01
N GLN A 121 -11.46 5.72 17.99
CA GLN A 121 -11.83 7.08 18.43
C GLN A 121 -10.75 7.74 19.29
N LEU A 122 -10.02 6.97 20.10
CA LEU A 122 -8.95 7.51 20.95
C LEU A 122 -7.68 7.82 20.17
N ASP A 123 -7.29 6.93 19.25
CA ASP A 123 -6.00 7.04 18.57
C ASP A 123 -6.07 7.89 17.29
N LYS A 124 -7.19 7.85 16.53
CA LYS A 124 -7.35 8.63 15.29
C LYS A 124 -7.89 10.03 15.55
N VAL A 125 -7.08 10.87 16.20
CA VAL A 125 -7.38 12.31 16.28
C VAL A 125 -7.15 12.93 14.91
N GLU A 126 -8.18 13.56 14.33
CA GLU A 126 -8.13 14.22 13.02
C GLU A 126 -7.14 15.42 13.08
N ARG A 127 -5.86 15.18 12.78
CA ARG A 127 -4.83 16.24 12.69
C ARG A 127 -4.96 17.00 11.37
N LYS A 128 -5.99 17.82 11.22
CA LYS A 128 -6.03 18.84 10.16
C LYS A 128 -4.97 19.90 10.45
N LYS A 129 -3.74 19.68 9.97
CA LYS A 129 -2.78 20.78 9.84
C LYS A 129 -3.24 21.71 8.72
N GLU A 130 -3.07 23.01 8.91
CA GLU A 130 -3.31 24.01 7.87
C GLU A 130 -2.49 23.66 6.62
N ALA A 131 -3.17 23.57 5.47
CA ALA A 131 -2.56 23.23 4.20
C ALA A 131 -1.70 24.39 3.70
N GLY A 132 -0.46 24.49 4.18
CA GLY A 132 0.51 25.39 3.57
C GLY A 132 1.03 24.84 2.23
N LEU A 133 1.63 25.71 1.41
CA LEU A 133 2.16 25.37 0.08
C LEU A 133 3.20 24.25 0.15
N LEU A 134 2.92 23.09 -0.46
CA LEU A 134 3.86 21.98 -0.60
C LEU A 134 5.07 22.41 -1.44
N GLN A 135 6.25 22.49 -0.82
CA GLN A 135 7.50 22.46 -1.58
C GLN A 135 7.89 21.00 -1.80
N SER A 136 7.55 20.47 -2.97
CA SER A 136 7.89 19.10 -3.34
C SER A 136 9.40 18.93 -3.41
N LEU A 137 9.95 17.97 -2.66
CA LEU A 137 11.25 17.42 -2.98
C LEU A 137 11.26 16.90 -4.43
N PRO A 138 12.41 16.92 -5.11
CA PRO A 138 12.54 16.33 -6.44
C PRO A 138 12.03 14.89 -6.40
N ILE A 139 11.20 14.54 -7.39
CA ILE A 139 10.62 13.20 -7.50
C ILE A 139 11.76 12.23 -7.83
N SER A 140 11.94 11.20 -7.00
CA SER A 140 12.88 10.11 -7.28
C SER A 140 12.50 9.48 -8.62
N GLU A 141 13.46 9.21 -9.50
CA GLU A 141 13.17 8.65 -10.83
C GLU A 141 13.30 7.12 -10.84
N VAL A 142 14.08 6.57 -9.91
CA VAL A 142 14.27 5.12 -9.74
C VAL A 142 14.09 4.69 -8.28
N PRO A 143 13.74 3.42 -8.01
CA PRO A 143 13.68 2.88 -6.65
C PRO A 143 15.01 3.05 -5.90
N TRP A 144 14.93 3.37 -4.61
CA TRP A 144 16.07 3.44 -3.67
C TRP A 144 17.11 4.54 -3.97
N GLN A 145 16.82 5.43 -4.92
CA GLN A 145 17.66 6.61 -5.17
C GLN A 145 17.56 7.62 -4.01
N SER A 146 16.35 7.94 -3.59
CA SER A 146 16.07 8.81 -2.44
C SER A 146 15.28 8.00 -1.41
N ILE A 147 15.70 8.07 -0.16
CA ILE A 147 14.99 7.43 0.95
C ILE A 147 14.63 8.47 2.00
N SER A 148 13.61 8.15 2.79
CA SER A 148 13.29 8.90 3.99
C SER A 148 13.42 8.02 5.23
N MET A 149 14.00 8.58 6.29
CA MET A 149 14.30 7.88 7.53
C MET A 149 13.71 8.61 8.73
N ASP A 150 13.19 7.84 9.68
CA ASP A 150 12.59 8.39 10.90
C ASP A 150 12.70 7.36 12.04
N PHE A 151 12.66 7.85 13.28
CA PHE A 151 12.59 7.00 14.47
C PHE A 151 11.26 7.17 15.17
N ILE A 152 10.48 6.10 15.20
CA ILE A 152 9.31 6.04 16.08
C ILE A 152 9.79 5.64 17.47
N LEU A 153 9.50 6.50 18.45
CA LEU A 153 9.87 6.36 19.85
C LEU A 153 8.62 6.13 20.72
N GLY A 154 8.84 5.82 22.01
CA GLY A 154 7.77 5.74 23.00
C GLY A 154 7.11 4.37 23.13
N PHE A 155 7.72 3.33 22.58
CA PHE A 155 7.24 1.96 22.76
C PHE A 155 7.62 1.39 24.15
N PRO A 156 6.79 0.48 24.71
CA PRO A 156 7.15 -0.28 25.89
C PRO A 156 8.44 -1.05 25.63
N LYS A 157 9.31 -1.10 26.63
CA LYS A 157 10.59 -1.80 26.50
C LYS A 157 10.36 -3.30 26.46
N VAL A 158 10.66 -3.95 25.34
CA VAL A 158 10.65 -5.41 25.19
C VAL A 158 12.07 -5.86 24.86
N ASN A 159 12.71 -6.65 25.73
CA ASN A 159 14.08 -7.13 25.56
C ASN A 159 15.12 -6.02 25.29
N GLY A 160 14.93 -4.83 25.90
CA GLY A 160 15.81 -3.67 25.71
C GLY A 160 15.56 -2.88 24.41
N MET A 161 14.61 -3.32 23.58
CA MET A 161 14.14 -2.64 22.38
C MET A 161 12.97 -1.74 22.72
N ALA A 162 12.96 -0.52 22.19
CA ALA A 162 11.95 0.50 22.53
C ALA A 162 11.69 1.52 21.42
N SER A 163 12.30 1.32 20.26
CA SER A 163 12.21 2.23 19.12
C SER A 163 12.16 1.42 17.83
N VAL A 164 11.66 2.04 16.77
CA VAL A 164 11.65 1.47 15.43
C VAL A 164 12.27 2.50 14.49
N LEU A 165 13.33 2.12 13.80
CA LEU A 165 13.87 2.86 12.66
C LEU A 165 13.03 2.53 11.44
N VAL A 166 12.38 3.55 10.90
CA VAL A 166 11.56 3.49 9.69
C VAL A 166 12.39 3.99 8.52
N VAL A 167 12.43 3.21 7.44
CA VAL A 167 13.11 3.59 6.19
C VAL A 167 12.13 3.38 5.04
N VAL A 168 11.86 4.43 4.27
CA VAL A 168 10.87 4.39 3.18
C VAL A 168 11.53 4.84 1.89
N ASP A 169 11.35 4.07 0.82
CA ASP A 169 11.72 4.47 -0.53
C ASP A 169 10.81 5.58 -1.04
N CYS A 170 11.38 6.72 -1.42
CA CYS A 170 10.63 7.87 -1.91
C CYS A 170 9.94 7.60 -3.26
N PHE A 171 10.43 6.65 -4.05
CA PHE A 171 9.83 6.27 -5.34
C PHE A 171 8.62 5.35 -5.17
N SER A 172 8.83 4.13 -4.68
CA SER A 172 7.81 3.07 -4.63
C SER A 172 6.91 3.12 -3.38
N LYS A 173 7.29 3.91 -2.36
CA LYS A 173 6.69 3.90 -1.02
C LYS A 173 6.89 2.61 -0.25
N TYR A 174 7.84 1.77 -0.67
CA TYR A 174 8.20 0.57 0.05
C TYR A 174 8.89 0.94 1.39
N GLY A 175 8.32 0.45 2.49
CA GLY A 175 8.79 0.71 3.85
C GLY A 175 9.49 -0.49 4.48
N ILE A 176 10.57 -0.24 5.21
CA ILE A 176 11.30 -1.21 6.02
C ILE A 176 11.31 -0.70 7.46
N PHE A 177 10.95 -1.59 8.38
CA PHE A 177 10.86 -1.32 9.81
C PHE A 177 11.89 -2.14 10.56
N ILE A 178 12.81 -1.46 11.24
CA ILE A 178 13.93 -2.09 11.94
C ILE A 178 13.79 -1.78 13.42
N VAL A 179 13.58 -2.80 14.23
CA VAL A 179 13.50 -2.64 15.69
C VAL A 179 14.87 -2.18 16.21
N ALA A 180 14.87 -1.17 17.08
CA ALA A 180 16.06 -0.59 17.68
C ALA A 180 15.92 -0.43 19.22
N SER A 181 17.07 -0.28 19.87
CA SER A 181 17.14 -0.01 21.31
C SER A 181 16.79 1.45 21.61
N HIS A 182 16.40 1.76 22.85
CA HIS A 182 16.07 3.14 23.24
C HIS A 182 17.29 4.10 23.08
N ALA A 183 18.49 3.63 23.44
CA ALA A 183 19.68 4.47 23.41
C ALA A 183 20.26 4.66 22.00
N CYS A 184 19.90 3.78 21.05
CA CYS A 184 20.47 3.59 19.70
C CYS A 184 21.31 4.78 19.19
N PRO A 185 22.62 4.83 19.49
CA PRO A 185 23.48 5.93 19.08
C PRO A 185 23.71 5.90 17.56
N ALA A 186 24.34 6.94 16.99
CA ALA A 186 24.55 7.01 15.55
C ALA A 186 25.34 5.81 15.01
N GLU A 187 26.33 5.29 15.75
CA GLU A 187 27.11 4.12 15.32
C GLU A 187 26.22 2.89 15.15
N THR A 188 25.37 2.60 16.14
CA THR A 188 24.41 1.50 16.06
C THR A 188 23.37 1.74 14.97
N THR A 189 22.94 2.99 14.77
CA THR A 189 22.01 3.35 13.69
C THR A 189 22.62 3.07 12.32
N VAL A 190 23.91 3.38 12.13
CA VAL A 190 24.67 3.06 10.92
C VAL A 190 24.75 1.55 10.73
N GLU A 191 25.08 0.77 11.77
CA GLU A 191 25.10 -0.69 11.65
C GLU A 191 23.75 -1.26 11.20
N LEU A 192 22.65 -0.78 11.79
CA LEU A 192 21.30 -1.15 11.39
C LEU A 192 21.01 -0.76 9.94
N PHE A 193 21.42 0.43 9.52
CA PHE A 193 21.27 0.91 8.15
C PHE A 193 22.00 0.00 7.16
N PHE A 194 23.28 -0.29 7.39
CA PHE A 194 24.06 -1.11 6.46
C PHE A 194 23.57 -2.55 6.42
N LYS A 195 23.24 -3.12 7.58
CA LYS A 195 22.80 -4.51 7.70
C LYS A 195 21.48 -4.78 6.98
N ASN A 196 20.55 -3.83 7.02
CA ASN A 196 19.17 -4.04 6.56
C ASN A 196 18.86 -3.30 5.24
N ILE A 197 19.50 -2.16 4.98
CA ILE A 197 19.23 -1.31 3.82
C ILE A 197 20.37 -1.42 2.80
N ALA A 198 21.57 -0.94 3.13
CA ALA A 198 22.65 -0.81 2.15
C ALA A 198 23.07 -2.16 1.55
N LYS A 199 23.01 -3.24 2.34
CA LYS A 199 23.24 -4.61 1.87
C LYS A 199 22.31 -5.02 0.73
N CYS A 200 21.05 -4.60 0.76
CA CYS A 200 20.01 -5.05 -0.15
C CYS A 200 19.82 -4.11 -1.34
N PHE A 201 19.95 -2.80 -1.12
CA PHE A 201 19.57 -1.77 -2.08
C PHE A 201 20.72 -0.82 -2.47
N GLY A 202 21.87 -0.96 -1.83
CA GLY A 202 22.98 -0.02 -1.98
C GLY A 202 22.80 1.25 -1.13
N VAL A 203 23.76 2.16 -1.29
CA VAL A 203 23.75 3.46 -0.60
C VAL A 203 22.96 4.45 -1.46
N PRO A 204 21.94 5.14 -0.91
CA PRO A 204 21.11 6.08 -1.67
C PRO A 204 21.89 7.34 -2.05
N GLN A 205 21.40 8.04 -3.07
CA GLN A 205 21.92 9.36 -3.44
C GLN A 205 21.56 10.42 -2.40
N ASP A 206 20.37 10.34 -1.81
CA ASP A 206 19.97 11.25 -0.75
C ASP A 206 19.12 10.58 0.34
N ILE A 207 19.26 11.11 1.55
CA ILE A 207 18.52 10.68 2.74
C ILE A 207 17.78 11.87 3.30
N VAL A 208 16.47 11.74 3.43
CA VAL A 208 15.58 12.72 4.04
C VAL A 208 15.24 12.28 5.46
N SER A 209 15.67 13.02 6.47
CA SER A 209 15.36 12.71 7.87
C SER A 209 14.89 13.94 8.63
N ASP A 210 14.35 13.73 9.83
CA ASP A 210 14.19 14.81 10.79
C ASP A 210 15.54 15.25 11.38
N ARG A 211 15.49 16.17 12.34
CA ARG A 211 16.68 16.69 13.04
C ARG A 211 17.00 15.90 14.30
N ASP A 212 16.66 14.61 14.35
CA ASP A 212 17.08 13.77 15.45
C ASP A 212 18.61 13.81 15.60
N VAL A 213 19.09 13.82 16.85
CA VAL A 213 20.51 13.88 17.16
C VAL A 213 21.27 12.74 16.48
N ARG A 214 20.65 11.57 16.34
CA ARG A 214 21.23 10.38 15.68
C ARG A 214 21.55 10.60 14.20
N PHE A 215 20.76 11.42 13.50
CA PHE A 215 20.98 11.75 12.08
C PHE A 215 21.81 13.00 11.88
N THR A 216 21.86 13.88 12.87
CA THR A 216 22.64 15.13 12.83
C THR A 216 24.03 15.00 13.45
N GLU A 217 24.33 13.85 14.08
CA GLU A 217 25.62 13.57 14.70
C GLU A 217 26.77 13.67 13.69
N ARG A 218 27.94 14.11 14.17
CA ARG A 218 29.15 14.26 13.34
C ARG A 218 29.56 12.96 12.66
N PHE A 219 29.42 11.83 13.35
CA PHE A 219 29.74 10.53 12.78
C PHE A 219 28.84 10.19 11.58
N TRP A 220 27.52 10.31 11.74
CA TRP A 220 26.54 10.08 10.68
C TRP A 220 26.79 10.97 9.46
N THR A 221 26.86 12.28 9.72
CA THR A 221 27.04 13.28 8.66
C THR A 221 28.36 13.11 7.91
N ALA A 222 29.47 12.86 8.62
CA ALA A 222 30.76 12.61 7.99
C ALA A 222 30.74 11.33 7.13
N LEU A 223 30.15 10.25 7.62
CA LEU A 223 30.09 8.97 6.91
C LEU A 223 29.35 9.09 5.58
N PHE A 224 28.13 9.62 5.58
CA PHE A 224 27.32 9.72 4.36
C PHE A 224 27.87 10.74 3.36
N ASN A 225 28.45 11.85 3.84
CA ASN A 225 29.16 12.79 2.97
C ASN A 225 30.36 12.12 2.28
N MET A 226 31.13 11.28 2.98
CA MET A 226 32.24 10.53 2.37
C MET A 226 31.76 9.51 1.33
N MET A 227 30.56 8.98 1.47
CA MET A 227 29.94 8.07 0.49
C MET A 227 29.26 8.79 -0.68
N GLY A 228 29.22 10.13 -0.66
CA GLY A 228 28.56 10.92 -1.69
C GLY A 228 27.04 10.99 -1.56
N THR A 229 26.49 10.66 -0.39
CA THR A 229 25.06 10.79 -0.10
C THR A 229 24.74 12.18 0.43
N GLU A 230 23.75 12.83 -0.18
CA GLU A 230 23.23 14.12 0.27
C GLU A 230 22.26 13.95 1.46
N LEU A 231 22.52 14.63 2.58
CA LEU A 231 21.65 14.60 3.76
C LEU A 231 20.69 15.80 3.77
N LYS A 232 19.39 15.53 3.74
CA LYS A 232 18.32 16.52 3.69
C LYS A 232 17.51 16.48 5.00
N PHE A 233 17.75 17.44 5.89
CA PHE A 233 17.05 17.52 7.17
C PHE A 233 15.77 18.36 7.06
N SER A 234 14.64 17.82 7.48
CA SER A 234 13.40 18.58 7.63
C SER A 234 13.57 19.66 8.71
N THR A 235 12.80 20.75 8.64
CA THR A 235 12.80 21.74 9.75
C THR A 235 11.71 21.35 10.74
N ALA A 236 11.99 21.53 12.04
CA ALA A 236 11.09 21.17 13.15
C ALA A 236 9.67 21.78 13.06
N ASN A 237 9.45 22.76 12.17
CA ASN A 237 8.16 23.44 11.97
C ASN A 237 7.70 23.53 10.48
N HIS A 238 8.34 22.84 9.52
CA HIS A 238 7.79 22.69 8.15
C HIS A 238 7.43 21.23 7.84
N PRO A 239 6.14 20.85 7.95
CA PRO A 239 5.60 19.57 7.48
C PRO A 239 5.59 19.43 5.93
N GLN A 240 6.29 20.31 5.22
CA GLN A 240 6.14 20.46 3.77
C GLN A 240 7.23 19.77 2.97
N THR A 241 8.31 19.34 3.63
CA THR A 241 9.46 18.78 2.93
C THR A 241 9.23 17.34 2.49
N ASN A 242 8.33 16.57 3.11
CA ASN A 242 8.10 15.20 2.66
C ASN A 242 6.70 14.66 3.01
N GLY A 243 5.64 15.36 2.58
CA GLY A 243 4.25 14.98 2.88
C GLY A 243 3.85 13.55 2.44
N GLN A 244 4.65 12.91 1.58
CA GLN A 244 4.47 11.51 1.20
C GLN A 244 4.98 10.55 2.28
N THR A 245 6.15 10.81 2.86
CA THR A 245 6.73 9.96 3.92
C THR A 245 6.12 10.26 5.27
N GLU A 246 5.76 11.52 5.55
CA GLU A 246 5.00 11.88 6.75
C GLU A 246 3.71 11.07 6.86
N ARG A 247 3.07 10.74 5.73
CA ARG A 247 1.87 9.90 5.70
C ARG A 247 2.16 8.45 6.03
N VAL A 248 3.28 7.90 5.58
CA VAL A 248 3.69 6.52 5.90
C VAL A 248 4.10 6.43 7.37
N ASN A 249 4.89 7.38 7.87
CA ASN A 249 5.30 7.41 9.27
C ASN A 249 4.09 7.59 10.20
N ALA A 250 3.16 8.50 9.87
CA ALA A 250 1.92 8.66 10.62
C ALA A 250 1.06 7.39 10.60
N LEU A 251 0.93 6.72 9.45
CA LEU A 251 0.17 5.48 9.35
C LEU A 251 0.78 4.36 10.21
N VAL A 252 2.11 4.27 10.26
CA VAL A 252 2.83 3.27 11.05
C VAL A 252 2.78 3.61 12.53
N GLU A 253 2.92 4.88 12.90
CA GLU A 253 2.70 5.35 14.28
C GLU A 253 1.29 5.04 14.74
N ASP A 254 0.26 5.40 13.97
CA ASP A 254 -1.14 5.15 14.30
C ASP A 254 -1.38 3.65 14.43
N TYR A 255 -0.90 2.85 13.49
CA TYR A 255 -0.98 1.39 13.53
C TYR A 255 -0.40 0.82 14.82
N LEU A 256 0.81 1.25 15.19
CA LEU A 256 1.50 0.72 16.37
C LEU A 256 0.90 1.25 17.69
N ARG A 257 0.36 2.48 17.72
CA ARG A 257 -0.33 3.04 18.89
C ARG A 257 -1.54 2.21 19.30
N HIS A 258 -2.32 1.71 18.33
CA HIS A 258 -3.48 0.86 18.63
C HIS A 258 -3.12 -0.37 19.50
N TYR A 259 -1.89 -0.87 19.39
CA TYR A 259 -1.44 -2.08 20.10
C TYR A 259 -0.57 -1.81 21.33
N VAL A 260 -0.20 -0.55 21.55
CA VAL A 260 0.69 -0.12 22.63
C VAL A 260 -0.08 0.61 23.72
N SER A 261 -1.16 1.32 23.35
CA SER A 261 -2.06 2.02 24.28
C SER A 261 -3.10 1.09 24.93
N ALA A 262 -3.36 -0.07 24.35
CA ALA A 262 -4.42 -1.00 24.76
C ALA A 262 -4.02 -1.99 25.86
N SER A 263 -2.89 -1.79 26.53
CA SER A 263 -2.35 -2.66 27.59
C SER A 263 -2.04 -1.91 28.88
#